data_AF-A0A8D0EVU1-F1
#
_entry.id   AF-A0A8D0EVU1-F1
#
_cell.length_a   1.000
_cell.length_b   1.000
_cell.length_c   1.000
_cell.angle_alpha   90.00
_cell.angle_beta   90.00
_cell.angle_gamma   90.00
#
_symmetry.space_group_name_H-M   'P 1'
#
loop_
_entity.id
_entity.type
_entity.pdbx_description
1 polymer ?
#
loop_
_entity_poly.entity_id
_entity_poly.type
_entity_poly.pdbx_seq_one_letter_code
_entity_poly.pdbx_strand_id
1 'polypeptide(L)'
;MDARKEVHTFVRVKPTADFAQDMIKFGPDNKSIDIHIKKDAKKGVVNNRQTDWSFRLDGVLHNTSQELVYETVAEKLVSEALTGCNGN
;
A
#
# COMPACT_ATOMS: atom_id res chain seq x y z
N MET A 1 6.87 -11.62 -24.21
CA MET A 1 6.03 -12.39 -23.28
C MET A 1 6.39 -11.88 -21.89
N ASP A 2 5.54 -11.06 -21.28
CA ASP A 2 5.76 -10.61 -19.91
C ASP A 2 5.76 -11.82 -18.98
N ALA A 3 6.77 -11.93 -18.12
CA ALA A 3 6.84 -12.97 -17.12
C ALA A 3 5.64 -12.82 -16.17
N ARG A 4 4.92 -13.91 -15.90
CA ARG A 4 3.82 -13.88 -14.92
C ARG A 4 4.41 -13.51 -13.56
N LYS A 5 3.93 -12.43 -12.97
CA LYS A 5 4.29 -12.06 -11.60
C LYS A 5 3.56 -13.02 -10.65
N GLU A 6 4.31 -13.85 -9.94
CA GLU A 6 3.76 -14.87 -9.03
C GLU A 6 3.32 -14.28 -7.68
N VAL A 7 3.82 -13.09 -7.31
CA VAL A 7 3.54 -12.46 -6.02
C VAL A 7 3.05 -11.03 -6.23
N HIS A 8 1.87 -10.73 -5.70
CA HIS A 8 1.31 -9.39 -5.66
C HIS A 8 1.27 -8.84 -4.23
N THR A 9 1.63 -7.57 -4.06
CA THR A 9 1.63 -6.89 -2.75
C THR A 9 0.72 -5.66 -2.79
N PHE A 10 -0.21 -5.63 -1.84
CA PHE A 10 -1.19 -4.54 -1.72
C PHE A 10 -1.13 -3.94 -0.31
N VAL A 11 -1.43 -2.64 -0.21
CA VAL A 11 -1.66 -1.95 1.07
C VAL A 11 -3.11 -1.52 1.13
N ARG A 12 -3.82 -1.89 2.21
CA ARG A 12 -5.15 -1.36 2.51
C ARG A 12 -5.09 -0.46 3.74
N VAL A 13 -5.44 0.81 3.56
CA VAL A 13 -5.48 1.78 4.65
C VAL A 13 -6.86 1.76 5.29
N LYS A 14 -6.90 1.50 6.59
CA LYS A 14 -8.14 1.54 7.37
C LYS A 14 -8.72 2.97 7.35
N PRO A 15 -10.01 3.14 6.99
CA PRO A 15 -10.67 4.44 7.08
C PRO A 15 -10.66 4.97 8.53
N THR A 16 -10.31 6.25 8.68
CA THR A 16 -10.31 6.95 9.97
C THR A 16 -10.71 8.41 9.73
N ALA A 17 -11.45 8.99 10.68
CA ALA A 17 -11.82 10.40 10.62
C ALA A 17 -10.61 11.33 10.83
N ASP A 18 -9.66 10.88 11.66
CA ASP A 18 -8.41 11.60 11.93
C ASP A 18 -7.26 10.93 11.15
N PHE A 19 -7.25 11.16 9.84
CA PHE A 19 -6.22 10.62 8.96
C PHE A 19 -4.97 11.53 8.99
N ALA A 20 -3.79 10.92 9.12
CA ALA A 20 -2.51 11.63 9.18
C ALA A 20 -2.06 12.13 7.79
N GLN A 21 -2.83 13.07 7.20
CA GLN A 21 -2.63 13.63 5.86
C GLN A 21 -1.23 14.24 5.65
N ASP A 22 -0.64 14.79 6.71
CA ASP A 22 0.71 15.35 6.66
C ASP A 22 1.81 14.28 6.56
N MET A 23 1.52 13.05 7.03
CA MET A 23 2.48 11.97 7.18
C MET A 23 2.34 10.88 6.13
N ILE A 24 1.13 10.62 5.63
CA ILE A 24 0.89 9.54 4.67
C ILE A 24 0.35 10.17 3.39
N LYS A 25 1.09 10.00 2.29
CA LYS A 25 0.69 10.48 0.96
C LYS A 25 0.55 9.31 0.00
N PHE A 26 -0.50 9.36 -0.82
CA PHE A 26 -0.73 8.39 -1.88
C PHE A 26 -0.27 8.98 -3.21
N GLY A 27 0.48 8.21 -3.98
CA GLY A 27 0.85 8.57 -5.34
C GLY A 27 -0.38 8.57 -6.27
N PRO A 28 -0.35 9.34 -7.37
CA PRO A 28 -1.44 9.40 -8.33
C PRO A 28 -1.63 8.09 -9.13
N ASP A 29 -0.69 7.15 -8.97
CA ASP A 29 -0.66 5.85 -9.64
C ASP A 29 -1.45 4.76 -8.90
N ASN A 30 -2.01 5.06 -7.72
CA ASN A 30 -2.61 4.11 -6.79
C ASN A 30 -1.69 2.93 -6.45
N LYS A 31 -0.37 3.12 -6.53
CA LYS A 31 0.66 2.08 -6.31
C LYS A 31 1.79 2.57 -5.42
N SER A 32 1.97 3.87 -5.30
CA SER A 32 2.98 4.49 -4.48
C SER A 32 2.39 5.03 -3.19
N ILE A 33 3.10 4.82 -2.08
CA ILE A 33 2.78 5.41 -0.77
C ILE A 33 4.05 6.01 -0.15
N ASP A 34 3.95 7.25 0.30
CA ASP A 34 5.03 7.96 0.99
C ASP A 34 4.68 8.17 2.46
N ILE A 35 5.66 7.91 3.33
CA ILE A 35 5.57 8.08 4.78
C ILE A 35 6.57 9.13 5.23
N HIS A 36 6.08 10.16 5.91
CA HIS A 36 6.85 11.24 6.51
C HIS A 36 6.68 11.24 8.04
N ILE A 37 7.78 11.09 8.78
CA ILE A 37 7.80 11.15 10.25
C ILE A 37 8.24 12.55 10.69
N LYS A 38 7.35 13.24 11.43
CA LYS A 38 7.63 14.57 12.00
C LYS A 38 8.85 14.51 12.93
N LYS A 39 9.80 15.44 12.75
CA LYS A 39 10.98 15.55 13.61
C LYS A 39 10.59 16.09 14.99
N ASP A 40 11.14 15.46 16.02
CA ASP A 40 10.87 15.81 17.42
C ASP A 40 11.72 17.02 17.82
N ALA A 41 11.11 18.20 17.93
CA ALA A 41 11.83 19.48 18.14
C ALA A 41 12.61 19.55 19.47
N LYS A 42 12.38 18.60 20.40
CA LYS A 42 12.98 18.55 21.74
C LYS A 42 14.29 17.77 21.81
N LYS A 43 14.65 17.00 20.78
CA LYS A 43 15.92 16.24 20.72
C LYS A 43 16.89 16.99 19.81
N GLY A 44 18.02 17.41 20.36
CA GLY A 44 18.96 18.36 19.76
C GLY A 44 19.49 18.03 18.35
N VAL A 45 20.36 18.94 17.88
CA VAL A 45 20.86 19.21 16.50
C VAL A 45 21.43 18.03 15.69
N VAL A 46 21.34 16.79 16.14
CA VAL A 46 21.78 15.62 15.35
C VAL A 46 20.65 15.17 14.40
N ASN A 47 20.64 15.78 13.22
CA ASN A 47 19.66 15.61 12.14
C ASN A 47 19.80 14.30 11.33
N ASN A 48 20.46 13.26 11.86
CA ASN A 48 20.86 12.08 11.09
C ASN A 48 19.83 10.93 11.07
N ARG A 49 18.54 11.23 11.25
CA ARG A 49 17.47 10.22 11.19
C ARG A 49 16.73 10.34 9.87
N GLN A 50 16.53 9.22 9.19
CA GLN A 50 15.63 9.15 8.06
C GLN A 50 14.21 9.48 8.54
N THR A 51 13.57 10.41 7.83
CA THR A 51 12.19 10.85 8.11
C THR A 51 11.23 10.53 6.99
N ASP A 52 11.75 10.15 5.82
CA ASP A 52 10.99 10.01 4.60
C ASP A 52 11.24 8.62 4.02
N TRP A 53 10.14 7.91 3.71
CA TRP A 53 10.16 6.61 3.05
C TRP A 53 9.15 6.61 1.90
N SER A 54 9.55 6.04 0.78
CA SER A 54 8.70 5.84 -0.39
C SER A 54 8.63 4.36 -0.71
N PHE A 55 7.41 3.85 -0.92
CA PHE A 55 7.17 2.45 -1.25
C PHE A 55 6.35 2.34 -2.54
N ARG A 56 6.71 1.39 -3.39
CA ARG A 56 5.96 1.06 -4.60
C ARG A 56 5.45 -0.38 -4.51
N LEU A 57 4.16 -0.54 -4.74
CA LEU A 57 3.39 -1.77 -4.56
C LEU A 57 2.60 -2.10 -5.85
N ASP A 58 1.88 -3.22 -5.86
CA ASP A 58 0.94 -3.54 -6.93
C ASP A 58 -0.37 -2.75 -6.83
N GLY A 59 -0.73 -2.31 -5.63
CA GLY A 59 -1.85 -1.39 -5.41
C GLY A 59 -1.93 -0.86 -3.97
N VAL A 60 -2.47 0.35 -3.83
CA VAL A 60 -2.79 1.02 -2.58
C VAL A 60 -4.29 1.31 -2.55
N LEU A 61 -4.97 0.77 -1.56
CA LEU A 61 -6.42 0.83 -1.39
C LEU A 61 -6.75 1.72 -0.19
N HIS A 62 -7.23 2.94 -0.45
CA HIS A 62 -7.63 3.90 0.58
C HIS A 62 -9.11 4.25 0.43
N ASN A 63 -9.85 4.24 1.56
CA ASN A 63 -11.31 4.47 1.60
C ASN A 63 -12.09 3.62 0.58
N THR A 64 -11.61 2.40 0.33
CA THR A 64 -12.19 1.47 -0.63
C THR A 64 -13.20 0.54 0.05
N SER A 65 -14.31 0.24 -0.64
CA SER A 65 -15.30 -0.73 -0.18
C SER A 65 -14.72 -2.15 -0.10
N GLN A 66 -15.36 -3.04 0.64
CA GLN A 66 -14.92 -4.44 0.72
C GLN A 66 -15.04 -5.17 -0.62
N GLU A 67 -16.08 -4.86 -1.39
CA GLU A 67 -16.33 -5.42 -2.72
C GLU A 67 -15.17 -5.09 -3.68
N LEU A 68 -14.78 -3.82 -3.77
CA LEU A 68 -13.70 -3.39 -4.64
C LEU A 68 -12.33 -3.91 -4.18
N VAL A 69 -12.14 -4.16 -2.88
CA VAL A 69 -10.93 -4.84 -2.36
C VAL A 69 -10.88 -6.29 -2.83
N TYR A 70 -12.01 -7.00 -2.80
CA TYR A 70 -12.08 -8.39 -3.26
C TYR A 70 -11.80 -8.51 -4.76
N GLU A 71 -12.46 -7.68 -5.58
CA GLU A 71 -12.23 -7.61 -7.03
C GLU A 71 -10.74 -7.35 -7.33
N THR A 72 -10.13 -6.39 -6.64
CA THR A 72 -8.75 -6.00 -6.92
C THR A 72 -7.72 -7.06 -6.50
N VAL A 73 -7.93 -7.75 -5.37
CA VAL A 73 -6.90 -8.61 -4.75
C VAL A 73 -7.14 -10.09 -4.97
N ALA A 74 -8.40 -10.54 -4.93
CA ALA A 74 -8.72 -11.96 -4.78
C ALA A 74 -9.41 -12.58 -6.01
N GLU A 75 -10.15 -11.81 -6.81
CA GLU A 75 -10.94 -12.34 -7.94
C GLU A 75 -10.10 -13.18 -8.91
N LYS A 76 -8.92 -12.66 -9.29
CA LYS A 76 -7.99 -13.37 -10.16
C LYS A 76 -7.47 -14.66 -9.53
N LEU A 77 -7.12 -14.61 -8.24
CA LEU A 77 -6.59 -15.76 -7.51
C LEU A 77 -7.63 -16.88 -7.38
N VAL A 78 -8.90 -16.51 -7.12
CA VAL A 78 -10.02 -17.46 -7.09
C VAL A 78 -10.25 -18.08 -8.48
N SER A 79 -10.14 -17.28 -9.54
CA SER A 79 -10.27 -17.76 -10.92
C SER A 79 -9.14 -18.74 -11.28
N GLU A 80 -7.91 -18.48 -10.85
CA GLU A 80 -6.77 -19.37 -11.03
C GLU A 80 -6.92 -20.68 -10.23
N ALA A 81 -7.51 -20.61 -9.03
CA ALA A 81 -7.82 -21.80 -8.23
C ALA A 81 -8.80 -22.74 -8.94
N LEU A 82 -9.79 -22.21 -9.65
CA LEU A 82 -10.70 -23.01 -10.48
C LEU A 82 -9.98 -23.73 -11.63
N THR A 83 -8.83 -23.23 -12.08
CA THR A 83 -7.99 -23.86 -13.11
C THR A 83 -6.95 -24.85 -12.55
N GLY A 84 -6.95 -25.07 -11.23
CA GLY A 84 -6.04 -25.99 -10.55
C GLY A 84 -4.73 -25.37 -10.07
N CYS A 85 -4.58 -24.05 -10.11
CA CYS A 85 -3.43 -23.34 -9.55
C CYS A 85 -3.71 -22.94 -8.09
N ASN A 86 -2.85 -23.36 -7.17
CA ASN A 86 -2.97 -22.95 -5.77
C ASN A 86 -2.63 -21.46 -5.60
N GLY A 87 -3.40 -20.72 -4.80
CA GLY A 87 -3.12 -19.35 -4.40
C GLY A 87 -3.44 -19.12 -2.93
N ASN A 88 -2.67 -18.26 -2.27
CA ASN A 88 -2.86 -17.80 -0.88
C ASN A 88 -2.76 -16.28 -0.80
#